data_AF-A0AB38KJ96-F1
#
_entry.id   AF-A0AB38KJ96-F1
#
_cell.length_a   1.000
_cell.length_b   1.000
_cell.length_c   1.000
_cell.angle_alpha   90.00
_cell.angle_beta   90.00
_cell.angle_gamma   90.00
#
_symmetry.space_group_name_H-M   'P 1'
#
loop_
_entity.id
_entity.type
_entity.pdbx_description
1 polymer ?
#
loop_
_entity_poly.entity_id
_entity_poly.type
_entity_poly.pdbx_seq_one_letter_code
_entity_poly.pdbx_strand_id
1 'polypeptide(L)'
;MHFTIFHIIAFIILLICFALICILIFLKVKQKEMALISYTIATIFTALLIYSIFLTINQFTTQADLSKLTYTRDLRHESVIVSGKVQNLTKFEIRKCYLILSILNQKKVGGEIFNDKNIRNAKMQNTSVSYTIEIIDKLPGNTYKEFRASVPFPPSFDNPEFYHTLKCI
;
A
#
# COMPACT_ATOMS: atom_id res chain seq x y z
N MET A 1 6.29 -6.84 -2.28
CA MET A 1 6.25 -7.64 -1.04
C MET A 1 7.67 -7.98 -0.67
N HIS A 2 8.06 -7.73 0.58
CA HIS A 2 9.37 -8.15 1.06
C HIS A 2 9.26 -9.58 1.58
N PHE A 3 10.11 -10.49 1.10
CA PHE A 3 10.14 -11.87 1.58
C PHE A 3 10.80 -11.92 2.95
N THR A 4 10.02 -12.23 3.98
CA THR A 4 10.54 -12.54 5.33
C THR A 4 10.76 -14.05 5.48
N ILE A 5 11.45 -14.46 6.54
CA ILE A 5 11.61 -15.88 6.88
C ILE A 5 10.25 -16.61 6.96
N PHE A 6 9.21 -15.94 7.45
CA PHE A 6 7.86 -16.50 7.50
C PHE A 6 7.30 -16.85 6.13
N HIS A 7 7.58 -16.03 5.11
CA HIS A 7 7.15 -16.31 3.74
C HIS A 7 7.85 -17.57 3.20
N ILE A 8 9.15 -17.73 3.49
CA ILE A 8 9.93 -18.89 3.06
C ILE A 8 9.41 -20.17 3.72
N ILE A 9 9.19 -20.15 5.04
CA ILE A 9 8.66 -21.30 5.78
C ILE A 9 7.27 -21.68 5.26
N ALA A 10 6.37 -20.71 5.12
CA ALA A 10 5.02 -20.95 4.60
C ALA A 10 5.05 -21.52 3.18
N PHE A 11 5.93 -21.01 2.32
CA PHE A 11 6.09 -21.50 0.95
C PHE A 11 6.57 -22.95 0.91
N ILE A 12 7.56 -23.32 1.72
CA ILE A 12 8.06 -24.71 1.79
C ILE A 12 6.94 -25.66 2.22
N ILE A 13 6.17 -25.29 3.26
CA ILE A 13 5.05 -26.11 3.75
C ILE A 13 4.00 -26.31 2.65
N LEU A 14 3.60 -25.23 1.97
CA LEU A 14 2.61 -25.29 0.89
C LEU A 14 3.12 -26.11 -0.31
N LEU A 15 4.41 -26.05 -0.63
CA LEU A 15 5.02 -26.83 -1.70
C LEU A 15 4.99 -28.32 -1.37
N ILE A 16 5.29 -28.71 -0.12
CA ILE A 16 5.17 -30.10 0.34
C ILE A 16 3.72 -30.57 0.24
N CYS A 17 2.75 -29.77 0.71
CA CYS A 17 1.32 -30.10 0.59
C CYS A 17 0.89 -30.27 -0.87
N PHE A 18 1.35 -29.41 -1.77
CA PHE A 18 1.06 -29.51 -3.19
C PHE A 18 1.64 -30.79 -3.80
N ALA A 19 2.89 -31.14 -3.49
CA ALA A 19 3.50 -32.38 -3.95
C ALA A 19 2.72 -33.62 -3.47
N LEU A 20 2.26 -33.63 -2.21
CA LEU A 20 1.42 -34.70 -1.68
C LEU A 20 0.08 -34.81 -2.44
N ILE A 21 -0.58 -33.68 -2.72
CA ILE A 21 -1.82 -33.65 -3.52
C ILE A 21 -1.57 -34.21 -4.93
N CYS A 22 -0.46 -33.83 -5.56
CA CYS A 22 -0.11 -34.34 -6.88
C CYS A 22 0.12 -35.87 -6.86
N ILE A 23 0.81 -36.40 -5.84
CA ILE A 23 0.99 -37.84 -5.66
C ILE A 23 -0.37 -38.54 -5.47
N LEU A 24 -1.28 -37.97 -4.68
CA LEU A 24 -2.62 -38.53 -4.48
C LEU A 24 -3.43 -38.58 -5.78
N ILE A 25 -3.38 -37.52 -6.60
CA ILE A 25 -4.03 -37.47 -7.90
C ILE A 25 -3.47 -38.57 -8.81
N PHE A 26 -2.14 -38.71 -8.87
CA PHE A 26 -1.48 -39.75 -9.67
C PHE A 26 -1.91 -41.17 -9.26
N LEU A 27 -2.01 -41.44 -7.96
CA LEU A 27 -2.37 -42.76 -7.44
C LEU A 27 -3.85 -43.10 -7.65
N LYS A 28 -4.76 -42.11 -7.60
CA LYS A 28 -6.21 -42.35 -7.63
C LYS A 28 -6.84 -42.18 -9.02
N VAL A 29 -6.34 -41.26 -9.83
CA VAL A 29 -6.98 -40.89 -11.11
C VAL A 29 -6.26 -41.56 -12.27
N LYS A 30 -6.83 -42.67 -12.77
CA LYS A 30 -6.26 -43.43 -13.89
C LYS A 30 -6.59 -42.85 -15.27
N GLN A 31 -7.67 -42.08 -15.40
CA GLN A 31 -8.04 -41.43 -16.65
C GLN A 31 -7.21 -40.15 -16.86
N LYS A 32 -6.51 -40.08 -17.99
CA LYS A 32 -5.56 -38.98 -18.29
C LYS A 32 -6.22 -37.60 -18.33
N GLU A 33 -7.42 -37.50 -18.92
CA GLU A 33 -8.16 -36.22 -19.02
C GLU A 33 -8.58 -35.71 -17.63
N MET A 34 -9.14 -36.58 -16.79
CA MET A 34 -9.52 -36.23 -15.42
C MET A 34 -8.31 -35.91 -14.53
N ALA A 35 -7.18 -36.59 -14.75
CA ALA A 35 -5.93 -36.28 -14.06
C ALA A 35 -5.44 -34.87 -14.43
N LEU A 36 -5.46 -34.52 -15.72
CA LEU A 36 -5.04 -33.19 -16.18
C LEU A 36 -5.91 -32.06 -15.58
N ILE A 37 -7.23 -32.25 -15.56
CA ILE A 37 -8.17 -31.29 -14.97
C ILE A 37 -7.89 -31.11 -13.48
N SER A 38 -7.72 -32.20 -12.73
CA SER A 38 -7.46 -32.14 -11.29
C SER A 38 -6.12 -31.48 -10.95
N TYR A 39 -5.05 -31.74 -11.72
CA TYR A 39 -3.78 -31.02 -11.56
C TYR A 39 -3.93 -29.52 -11.81
N THR A 40 -4.71 -29.13 -12.82
CA THR A 40 -4.94 -27.73 -13.16
C THR A 40 -5.66 -27.01 -12.02
N ILE A 41 -6.72 -27.62 -11.48
CA ILE A 41 -7.48 -27.08 -10.34
C ILE A 41 -6.58 -26.96 -9.11
N ALA A 42 -5.83 -28.02 -8.78
CA ALA A 42 -4.92 -28.03 -7.64
C ALA A 42 -3.85 -26.93 -7.75
N THR A 43 -3.33 -26.70 -8.95
CA THR A 43 -2.32 -25.66 -9.20
C THR A 43 -2.89 -24.25 -8.99
N ILE A 44 -4.06 -23.97 -9.57
CA ILE A 44 -4.72 -22.66 -9.42
C ILE A 44 -5.05 -22.39 -7.94
N PHE A 45 -5.61 -23.39 -7.25
CA PHE A 45 -6.00 -23.25 -5.86
C PHE A 45 -4.79 -23.03 -4.94
N THR A 46 -3.70 -23.76 -5.19
CA THR A 46 -2.45 -23.59 -4.44
C THR A 46 -1.84 -22.20 -4.66
N ALA A 47 -1.85 -21.69 -5.90
CA ALA A 47 -1.38 -20.35 -6.20
C ALA A 47 -2.18 -19.26 -5.44
N LEU A 48 -3.51 -19.38 -5.41
CA LEU A 48 -4.38 -18.48 -4.64
C LEU A 48 -4.10 -18.54 -3.14
N LEU A 49 -3.91 -19.75 -2.59
CA LEU A 49 -3.57 -19.94 -1.17
C LEU A 49 -2.22 -19.30 -0.82
N ILE A 50 -1.18 -19.50 -1.64
CA ILE A 50 0.14 -18.88 -1.43
C ILE A 50 -0.01 -17.36 -1.37
N TYR A 51 -0.72 -16.76 -2.33
CA TYR A 51 -0.92 -15.32 -2.38
C TYR A 51 -1.67 -14.80 -1.15
N SER A 52 -2.74 -15.47 -0.73
CA SER A 52 -3.54 -15.09 0.45
C SER A 52 -2.73 -15.17 1.75
N ILE A 53 -1.95 -16.23 1.93
CA ILE A 53 -1.08 -16.40 3.12
C ILE A 53 0.00 -15.32 3.15
N PHE A 54 0.60 -14.99 2.00
CA PHE A 54 1.62 -13.94 1.92
C PHE A 54 1.05 -12.56 2.28
N LEU A 55 -0.15 -12.23 1.81
CA LEU A 55 -0.84 -11.00 2.23
C LEU A 55 -1.05 -10.97 3.74
N THR A 56 -1.53 -12.09 4.30
CA THR A 56 -1.79 -12.23 5.73
C THR A 56 -0.51 -12.05 6.55
N ILE A 57 0.59 -12.70 6.17
CA ILE A 57 1.89 -12.54 6.84
C ILE A 57 2.30 -11.07 6.84
N ASN A 58 2.24 -10.38 5.71
CA ASN A 58 2.58 -8.97 5.64
C ASN A 58 1.70 -8.12 6.58
N GLN A 59 0.38 -8.36 6.61
CA GLN A 59 -0.53 -7.64 7.50
C GLN A 59 -0.17 -7.79 8.99
N PHE A 60 0.42 -8.91 9.40
CA PHE A 60 0.85 -9.13 10.79
C PHE A 60 2.31 -8.73 11.05
N THR A 61 3.18 -8.74 10.06
CA THR A 61 4.59 -8.35 10.25
C THR A 61 4.82 -6.85 10.08
N THR A 62 4.02 -6.18 9.24
CA THR A 62 4.15 -4.74 8.94
C THR A 62 2.90 -4.00 9.41
N GLN A 63 2.85 -3.64 10.69
CA GLN A 63 1.86 -2.71 11.24
C GLN A 63 2.57 -1.51 11.83
N ALA A 64 2.26 -0.34 11.27
CA ALA A 64 2.78 0.92 11.75
C ALA A 64 1.63 1.93 11.86
N ASP A 65 1.73 2.79 12.87
CA ASP A 65 0.79 3.86 13.12
C ASP A 65 1.47 5.22 12.93
N LEU A 66 0.69 6.18 12.45
CA LEU A 66 1.12 7.56 12.24
C LEU A 66 0.47 8.45 13.30
N SER A 67 1.28 9.09 14.13
CA SER A 67 0.80 9.96 15.19
C SER A 67 1.43 11.35 15.11
N LYS A 68 0.76 12.34 15.70
CA LYS A 68 1.22 13.74 15.79
C LYS A 68 1.59 14.35 14.43
N LEU A 69 0.83 14.01 13.39
CA LEU A 69 1.06 14.54 12.05
C LEU A 69 0.70 16.02 11.99
N THR A 70 1.63 16.83 11.50
CA THR A 70 1.48 18.28 11.37
C THR A 70 1.93 18.74 9.99
N TYR A 71 1.23 19.74 9.48
CA TYR A 71 1.51 20.37 8.20
C TYR A 71 1.79 21.84 8.47
N THR A 72 2.98 22.31 8.10
CA THR A 72 3.36 23.70 8.26
C THR A 72 3.80 24.25 6.92
N ARG A 73 3.13 25.31 6.46
CA ARG A 73 3.51 25.99 5.22
C ARG A 73 4.72 26.90 5.49
N ASP A 74 5.77 26.70 4.72
CA ASP A 74 6.91 27.62 4.67
C ASP A 74 6.73 28.55 3.46
N LEU A 75 6.33 29.78 3.75
CA LEU A 75 6.08 30.80 2.73
C LEU A 75 7.36 31.32 2.09
N ARG A 76 8.53 31.20 2.74
CA ARG A 76 9.81 31.67 2.18
C ARG A 76 10.31 30.76 1.07
N HIS A 77 10.08 29.46 1.21
CA HIS A 77 10.56 28.44 0.27
C HIS A 77 9.44 27.83 -0.56
N GLU A 78 8.23 28.38 -0.48
CA GLU A 78 7.02 27.88 -1.15
C GLU A 78 6.83 26.37 -0.96
N SER A 79 7.00 25.89 0.27
CA SER A 79 6.97 24.47 0.59
C SER A 79 6.03 24.16 1.74
N VAL A 80 5.69 22.88 1.89
CA VAL A 80 5.00 22.34 3.06
C VAL A 80 5.95 21.41 3.78
N ILE A 81 6.17 21.72 5.04
CA ILE A 81 6.89 20.88 5.99
C ILE A 81 5.87 19.95 6.61
N VAL A 82 6.07 18.65 6.38
CA VAL A 82 5.30 17.59 7.02
C VAL A 82 6.15 16.96 8.11
N SER A 83 5.63 16.92 9.32
CA SER A 83 6.32 16.28 10.44
C SER A 83 5.38 15.45 11.28
N GLY A 84 5.92 14.41 11.89
CA GLY A 84 5.14 13.50 12.72
C GLY A 84 5.99 12.35 13.26
N LYS A 85 5.31 11.37 13.83
CA LYS A 85 5.92 10.19 14.43
C LYS A 85 5.34 8.92 13.82
N VAL A 86 6.21 8.04 13.34
CA VAL A 86 5.84 6.68 12.94
C VAL A 86 6.16 5.73 14.08
N GLN A 87 5.18 4.94 14.50
CA GLN A 87 5.34 3.92 15.53
C GLN A 87 5.16 2.54 14.91
N ASN A 88 6.11 1.63 15.17
CA ASN A 88 5.97 0.23 14.83
C ASN A 88 5.19 -0.49 15.93
N LEU A 89 4.08 -1.11 15.57
CA LEU A 89 3.21 -1.84 16.49
C LEU A 89 3.57 -3.33 16.57
N THR A 90 4.45 -3.81 15.68
CA THR A 90 4.87 -5.21 15.65
C THR A 90 6.23 -5.37 16.31
N LYS A 91 6.55 -6.62 16.68
CA LYS A 91 7.88 -7.00 17.19
C LYS A 91 8.94 -7.08 16.08
N PHE A 92 8.53 -6.99 14.81
CA PHE A 92 9.40 -7.19 13.67
C PHE A 92 9.93 -5.85 13.16
N GLU A 93 11.16 -5.84 12.65
CA GLU A 93 11.74 -4.66 12.02
C GLU A 93 11.01 -4.34 10.71
N ILE A 94 10.56 -3.09 10.57
CA ILE A 94 10.06 -2.54 9.32
C ILE A 94 11.23 -1.82 8.64
N ARG A 95 11.47 -2.11 7.36
CA ARG A 95 12.61 -1.51 6.66
C ARG A 95 12.24 -0.10 6.24
N LYS A 96 11.25 0.06 5.37
CA LYS A 96 10.95 1.37 4.79
C LYS A 96 9.53 1.78 5.06
N CYS A 97 9.32 3.05 5.37
CA CYS A 97 8.00 3.65 5.38
C CYS A 97 7.96 4.86 4.47
N TYR A 98 6.89 4.94 3.69
CA TYR A 98 6.60 6.01 2.77
C TYR A 98 5.35 6.74 3.24
N LEU A 99 5.42 8.06 3.27
CA LEU A 99 4.26 8.93 3.39
C LEU A 99 3.84 9.37 2.01
N ILE A 100 2.66 8.94 1.58
CA ILE A 100 2.03 9.45 0.37
C ILE A 100 1.19 10.64 0.79
N LEU A 101 1.66 11.84 0.48
CA LEU A 101 0.95 13.09 0.74
C LEU A 101 0.21 13.52 -0.52
N SER A 102 -1.08 13.76 -0.42
CA SER A 102 -1.89 14.34 -1.49
C SER A 102 -2.42 15.70 -1.04
N ILE A 103 -2.14 16.74 -1.81
CA ILE A 103 -2.67 18.08 -1.58
C ILE A 103 -3.76 18.31 -2.62
N LEU A 104 -4.96 18.66 -2.18
CA LEU A 104 -6.09 18.98 -3.04
C LEU A 104 -6.49 20.44 -2.86
N ASN A 105 -6.73 21.15 -3.95
CA ASN A 105 -7.31 22.50 -3.91
C ASN A 105 -8.83 22.39 -3.99
N GLN A 106 -9.51 22.64 -2.88
CA GLN A 106 -10.97 22.71 -2.86
C GLN A 106 -11.43 23.99 -3.56
N LYS A 107 -11.91 23.85 -4.79
CA LYS A 107 -12.64 24.92 -5.45
C LYS A 107 -14.08 24.91 -4.94
N LYS A 108 -14.58 26.05 -4.47
CA LYS A 108 -16.01 26.26 -4.27
C LYS A 108 -16.68 26.27 -5.64
N VAL A 109 -17.30 25.16 -5.99
CA VAL A 109 -18.06 25.05 -7.23
C VAL A 109 -19.45 25.59 -6.97
N GLY A 110 -19.78 26.76 -7.54
CA GLY A 110 -21.15 27.26 -7.57
C GLY A 110 -22.03 26.35 -8.43
N GLY A 111 -23.32 26.23 -8.09
CA GLY A 111 -24.28 25.31 -8.74
C GLY A 111 -24.47 25.46 -10.25
N GLU A 112 -23.84 26.45 -10.88
CA GLU A 112 -23.87 26.71 -12.32
C GLU A 112 -23.07 25.71 -13.17
N ILE A 113 -22.21 24.89 -12.56
CA ILE A 113 -21.44 23.84 -13.28
C ILE A 113 -22.33 22.63 -13.64
N PHE A 114 -23.45 22.43 -12.94
CA PHE A 114 -24.44 21.39 -13.26
C PHE A 114 -25.42 21.80 -14.38
N ASN A 115 -25.22 22.96 -15.01
CA ASN A 115 -26.01 23.38 -16.15
C ASN A 115 -25.49 22.69 -17.42
N ASP A 116 -26.36 21.97 -18.15
CA ASP A 116 -26.00 21.11 -19.29
C ASP A 116 -25.17 21.80 -20.39
N LYS A 117 -25.30 23.14 -20.52
CA LYS A 117 -24.54 23.95 -21.48
C LYS A 117 -23.05 24.12 -21.11
N ASN A 118 -22.71 24.00 -19.83
CA ASN A 118 -21.35 24.22 -19.30
C ASN A 118 -20.52 22.93 -19.23
N ILE A 119 -21.16 21.76 -19.24
CA ILE A 119 -20.49 20.44 -19.13
C ILE A 119 -19.54 20.20 -20.32
N ARG A 120 -19.91 20.63 -21.54
CA ARG A 120 -19.08 20.48 -22.76
C ARG A 120 -17.79 21.31 -22.75
N ASN A 121 -17.72 22.38 -21.96
CA ASN A 121 -16.57 23.29 -21.91
C ASN A 121 -15.78 23.19 -20.59
N ALA A 122 -16.17 22.28 -19.69
CA ALA A 122 -15.50 22.07 -18.42
C ALA A 122 -14.13 21.39 -18.62
N LYS A 123 -13.06 22.20 -18.72
CA LYS A 123 -11.70 21.68 -18.62
C LYS A 123 -11.40 21.35 -17.16
N MET A 124 -11.17 20.08 -16.87
CA MET A 124 -10.74 19.61 -15.56
C MET A 124 -9.31 20.12 -15.32
N GLN A 125 -9.17 21.18 -14.53
CA GLN A 125 -7.85 21.63 -14.08
C GLN A 125 -7.32 20.66 -13.02
N ASN A 126 -5.99 20.45 -12.99
CA ASN A 126 -5.35 19.64 -11.97
C ASN A 126 -5.52 20.29 -10.59
N THR A 127 -6.54 19.85 -9.85
CA THR A 127 -6.84 20.29 -8.48
C THR A 127 -6.11 19.47 -7.43
N SER A 128 -5.20 18.57 -7.81
CA SER A 128 -4.46 17.74 -6.87
C SER A 128 -3.01 17.52 -7.29
N VAL A 129 -2.13 17.38 -6.29
CA VAL A 129 -0.75 16.92 -6.45
C VAL A 129 -0.48 15.83 -5.41
N SER A 130 0.39 14.88 -5.74
CA SER A 130 0.77 13.80 -4.83
C SER A 130 2.29 13.63 -4.76
N TYR A 131 2.80 13.46 -3.54
CA TYR A 131 4.22 13.27 -3.23
C TYR A 131 4.38 11.96 -2.47
N THR A 132 5.34 11.12 -2.89
CA THR A 132 5.76 9.93 -2.13
C THR A 132 7.07 10.24 -1.43
N ILE A 133 7.05 10.28 -0.10
CA ILE A 133 8.18 10.69 0.73
C ILE A 133 8.67 9.48 1.50
N GLU A 134 9.94 9.10 1.35
CA GLU A 134 10.56 8.10 2.25
C GLU A 134 10.80 8.78 3.60
N ILE A 135 10.05 8.35 4.62
CA ILE A 135 10.11 8.95 5.96
C ILE A 135 10.93 8.12 6.94
N ILE A 136 11.10 6.82 6.68
CA ILE A 136 11.84 5.89 7.52
C ILE A 136 12.61 4.89 6.65
N ASP A 137 13.86 4.64 7.01
CA ASP A 137 14.84 3.74 6.40
C ASP A 137 15.08 2.44 7.20
N LYS A 138 14.78 2.48 8.51
CA LYS A 138 14.73 1.35 9.44
C LYS A 138 13.91 1.71 10.68
N LEU A 139 12.94 0.88 11.05
CA LEU A 139 12.13 1.02 12.26
C LEU A 139 12.11 -0.30 13.05
N PRO A 140 12.92 -0.40 14.12
CA PRO A 140 12.91 -1.57 14.98
C PRO A 140 11.53 -1.88 15.57
N GLY A 141 11.27 -3.14 15.91
CA GLY A 141 10.01 -3.57 16.49
C GLY A 141 9.65 -2.85 17.78
N ASN A 142 8.38 -2.50 17.98
CA ASN A 142 7.86 -1.77 19.14
C ASN A 142 8.55 -0.42 19.42
N THR A 143 9.20 0.18 18.43
CA THR A 143 9.84 1.50 18.57
C THR A 143 9.10 2.56 17.77
N TYR A 144 9.53 3.80 17.92
CA TYR A 144 9.06 4.91 17.11
C TYR A 144 10.21 5.76 16.62
N LYS A 145 9.96 6.50 15.53
CA LYS A 145 10.90 7.49 15.00
C LYS A 145 10.12 8.69 14.48
N GLU A 146 10.65 9.86 14.78
CA GLU A 146 10.10 11.13 14.29
C GLU A 146 10.68 11.41 12.90
N PHE A 147 9.88 12.02 12.05
CA PHE A 147 10.29 12.42 10.71
C PHE A 147 9.88 13.87 10.45
N ARG A 148 10.65 14.50 9.56
CA ARG A 148 10.36 15.82 9.02
C ARG A 148 10.80 15.84 7.56
N ALA A 149 9.89 16.17 6.68
CA ALA A 149 10.13 16.27 5.25
C ALA A 149 9.55 17.57 4.71
N SER A 150 10.18 18.13 3.67
CA SER A 150 9.71 19.31 2.97
C SER A 150 9.37 18.94 1.54
N VAL A 151 8.18 19.30 1.09
CA VAL A 151 7.73 19.13 -0.30
C VAL A 151 7.29 20.46 -0.88
N PRO A 152 7.46 20.70 -2.18
CA PRO A 152 7.01 21.94 -2.80
C PRO A 152 5.48 22.08 -2.68
N PHE A 153 5.01 23.30 -2.41
CA PHE A 153 3.59 23.63 -2.37
C PHE A 153 3.15 24.16 -3.74
N PRO A 154 2.02 23.67 -4.32
CA PRO A 154 1.52 24.22 -5.57
C PRO A 154 1.09 25.69 -5.40
N PRO A 155 1.65 26.64 -6.18
CA PRO A 155 1.38 28.06 -5.99
C PRO A 155 -0.06 28.47 -6.35
N SER A 156 -0.75 27.70 -7.20
CA SER A 156 -2.12 27.96 -7.64
C SER A 156 -3.21 27.44 -6.69
N PHE A 157 -2.83 26.97 -5.50
CA PHE A 157 -3.73 26.34 -4.54
C PHE A 157 -4.13 27.34 -3.45
N ASP A 158 -5.34 27.87 -3.55
CA ASP A 158 -5.88 28.88 -2.63
C ASP A 158 -6.52 28.26 -1.38
N ASN A 159 -7.18 27.11 -1.51
CA ASN A 159 -7.84 26.39 -0.41
C ASN A 159 -7.37 24.93 -0.33
N PRO A 160 -6.15 24.68 0.19
CA PRO A 160 -5.55 23.37 0.20
C PRO A 160 -6.09 22.47 1.32
N GLU A 161 -6.37 21.21 0.98
CA GLU A 161 -6.60 20.11 1.91
C GLU A 161 -5.48 19.07 1.79
N PHE A 162 -5.08 18.52 2.94
CA PHE A 162 -3.99 17.56 3.04
C PHE A 162 -4.53 16.18 3.38
N TYR A 163 -4.28 15.23 2.50
CA TYR A 163 -4.57 13.82 2.68
C TYR A 163 -3.27 13.05 2.75
N HIS A 164 -3.25 11.98 3.54
CA HIS A 164 -2.06 11.19 3.73
C HIS A 164 -2.37 9.71 3.81
N THR A 165 -1.44 8.90 3.30
CA THR A 165 -1.46 7.46 3.45
C THR A 165 -0.07 7.00 3.87
N LEU A 166 0.00 6.21 4.95
CA LEU A 166 1.23 5.55 5.37
C LEU A 166 1.36 4.20 4.65
N LYS A 167 2.50 3.95 4.02
CA LYS A 167 2.83 2.65 3.41
C LYS A 167 4.18 2.16 3.90
N CYS A 168 4.20 1.09 4.66
CA CYS A 168 5.42 0.46 5.15
C CYS A 168 5.69 -0.88 4.46
N ILE A 169 6.97 -1.22 4.29
CA ILE A 169 7.49 -2.40 3.58
C ILE A 169 8.62 -3.04 4.39
#